data_AF-A0A822CG62-F1
#
_entry.id   AF-A0A822CG62-F1
#
_cell.length_a   1.000
_cell.length_b   1.000
_cell.length_c   1.000
_cell.angle_alpha   90.00
_cell.angle_beta   90.00
_cell.angle_gamma   90.00
#
_symmetry.space_group_name_H-M   'P 1'
#
loop_
_entity.id
_entity.type
_entity.pdbx_description
1 polymer ?
#
loop_
_entity_poly.entity_id
_entity_poly.type
_entity_poly.pdbx_seq_one_letter_code
_entity_poly.pdbx_strand_id
1 'polypeptide(L)'
;MTNLSARAGLALLRSALILSIFGVIGINTDSMSDLESTITAHGGQMLRITDLGYHSAATLWNTAIQIWPSLIIRPATYDDVTLALSMLYSLNIPIRIMGGRHSYGGYCSHQGVVLDSALLKKIEIDWKSETITMQAGVLWDEVYAALNGSEYAIVGGLCPTVGVVGYTSGGGYNSLFSRS
;
A
#
# COMPACT_ATOMS: atom_id res chain seq x y z
N MET A 1 -10.52 -17.36 -37.60
CA MET A 1 -10.89 -18.30 -36.52
C MET A 1 -9.62 -18.75 -35.80
N THR A 2 -9.05 -17.90 -34.95
CA THR A 2 -7.92 -18.22 -34.08
C THR A 2 -8.04 -17.32 -32.84
N ASN A 3 -7.62 -17.82 -31.67
CA ASN A 3 -7.52 -17.11 -30.37
C ASN A 3 -8.51 -17.48 -29.24
N LEU A 4 -9.18 -18.63 -29.29
CA LEU A 4 -9.75 -19.20 -28.05
C LEU A 4 -8.72 -20.02 -27.24
N SER A 5 -7.79 -20.72 -27.90
CA SER A 5 -6.81 -21.59 -27.22
C SER A 5 -5.74 -20.83 -26.44
N ALA A 6 -5.33 -19.64 -26.90
CA ALA A 6 -4.33 -18.80 -26.23
C ALA A 6 -4.85 -18.16 -24.93
N ARG A 7 -6.15 -17.82 -24.88
CA ARG A 7 -6.79 -17.26 -23.67
C ARG A 7 -7.00 -18.31 -22.58
N ALA A 8 -7.35 -19.54 -22.96
CA ALA A 8 -7.47 -20.66 -22.03
C ALA A 8 -6.11 -21.07 -21.42
N GLY A 9 -5.04 -21.07 -22.22
CA GLY A 9 -3.69 -21.36 -21.74
C GLY A 9 -3.18 -20.34 -20.71
N LEU A 10 -3.47 -19.05 -20.90
CA LEU A 10 -3.06 -17.99 -19.97
C LEU A 10 -3.86 -18.01 -18.65
N ALA A 11 -5.14 -18.39 -18.70
CA ALA A 11 -5.96 -18.58 -17.51
C ALA A 11 -5.53 -19.81 -16.68
N LEU A 12 -5.10 -20.90 -17.35
CA LEU A 12 -4.55 -22.10 -16.71
C LEU A 12 -3.17 -21.85 -16.08
N LEU A 13 -2.32 -21.01 -16.69
CA LEU A 13 -1.05 -20.59 -16.08
C LEU A 13 -1.25 -19.67 -14.87
N ARG A 14 -2.25 -18.78 -14.89
CA ARG A 14 -2.61 -17.94 -13.73
C ARG A 14 -3.08 -18.79 -12.55
N SER A 15 -3.89 -19.81 -12.79
CA SER A 15 -4.39 -20.73 -11.76
C SER A 15 -3.30 -21.69 -11.25
N ALA A 16 -2.39 -22.17 -12.10
CA ALA A 16 -1.29 -23.03 -11.67
C ALA A 16 -0.27 -22.31 -10.76
N LEU A 17 -0.01 -21.01 -10.97
CA LEU A 17 0.93 -20.24 -10.15
C LEU A 17 0.32 -19.82 -8.80
N ILE A 18 -1.00 -19.61 -8.76
CA ILE A 18 -1.79 -19.44 -7.52
C ILE A 18 -1.56 -20.67 -6.63
N LEU A 19 -1.67 -21.89 -7.17
CA LEU A 19 -1.42 -23.12 -6.42
C LEU A 19 0.00 -23.25 -5.85
N SER A 20 1.05 -22.76 -6.52
CA SER A 20 2.43 -22.92 -6.03
C SER A 20 2.81 -21.96 -4.89
N ILE A 21 2.23 -20.76 -4.85
CA ILE A 21 2.48 -19.79 -3.76
C ILE A 21 1.59 -20.10 -2.56
N PHE A 22 0.31 -20.44 -2.80
CA PHE A 22 -0.65 -20.71 -1.73
C PHE A 22 -0.53 -22.13 -1.16
N GLY A 23 -0.08 -23.11 -1.96
CA GLY A 23 0.18 -24.49 -1.51
C GLY A 23 1.36 -24.60 -0.53
N VAL A 24 2.31 -23.66 -0.55
CA VAL A 24 3.43 -23.61 0.41
C VAL A 24 3.02 -22.95 1.74
N ILE A 25 1.94 -22.16 1.76
CA ILE A 25 1.50 -21.36 2.93
C ILE A 25 0.20 -21.93 3.55
N GLY A 26 -0.41 -22.97 2.96
CA GLY A 26 -1.65 -23.56 3.47
C GLY A 26 -2.88 -22.67 3.29
N ILE A 27 -2.85 -21.78 2.30
CA ILE A 27 -3.93 -20.83 2.03
C ILE A 27 -4.95 -21.50 1.10
N ASN A 28 -6.22 -21.50 1.50
CA ASN A 28 -7.31 -21.92 0.62
C ASN A 28 -7.38 -20.97 -0.59
N THR A 29 -7.18 -21.50 -1.80
CA THR A 29 -7.11 -20.72 -3.04
C THR A 29 -8.38 -19.93 -3.32
N ASP A 30 -9.52 -20.45 -2.86
CA ASP A 30 -10.83 -19.85 -3.09
C ASP A 30 -10.95 -18.54 -2.30
N SER A 31 -10.57 -18.54 -1.02
CA SER A 31 -10.64 -17.37 -0.15
C SER A 31 -9.77 -16.21 -0.64
N MET A 32 -8.59 -16.50 -1.19
CA MET A 32 -7.72 -15.45 -1.73
C MET A 32 -8.25 -14.88 -3.04
N SER A 33 -8.92 -15.70 -3.87
CA SER A 33 -9.58 -15.23 -5.08
C SER A 33 -10.79 -14.35 -4.77
N ASP A 34 -11.54 -14.67 -3.71
CA ASP A 34 -12.65 -13.85 -3.21
C ASP A 34 -12.15 -12.49 -2.70
N LEU A 35 -11.04 -12.49 -1.94
CA LEU A 35 -10.38 -11.27 -1.49
C LEU A 35 -9.99 -10.37 -2.67
N GLU A 36 -9.32 -10.96 -3.67
CA GLU A 36 -8.88 -10.24 -4.86
C GLU A 36 -10.04 -9.65 -5.65
N SER A 37 -11.14 -10.40 -5.79
CA SER A 37 -12.34 -9.92 -6.46
C SER A 37 -12.96 -8.73 -5.73
N THR A 38 -13.02 -8.79 -4.40
CA THR A 38 -13.61 -7.73 -3.56
C THR A 38 -12.75 -6.47 -3.59
N ILE A 39 -11.44 -6.60 -3.37
CA ILE A 39 -10.50 -5.47 -3.38
C ILE A 39 -10.50 -4.80 -4.76
N THR A 40 -10.51 -5.58 -5.84
CA THR A 40 -10.54 -5.02 -7.20
C THR A 40 -11.87 -4.33 -7.50
N ALA A 41 -13.00 -4.83 -6.99
CA ALA A 41 -14.30 -4.20 -7.15
C ALA A 41 -14.38 -2.81 -6.50
N HIS A 42 -13.64 -2.59 -5.41
CA HIS A 42 -13.53 -1.28 -4.76
C HIS A 42 -12.47 -0.36 -5.41
N GLY A 43 -11.77 -0.82 -6.45
CA GLY A 43 -10.69 -0.08 -7.12
C GLY A 43 -9.30 -0.27 -6.50
N GLY A 44 -9.17 -1.19 -5.54
CA GLY A 44 -7.90 -1.63 -4.99
C GLY A 44 -7.15 -2.58 -5.92
N GLN A 45 -5.98 -3.04 -5.49
CA GLN A 45 -5.11 -3.92 -6.29
C GLN A 45 -4.49 -5.02 -5.44
N MET A 46 -4.33 -6.21 -6.01
CA MET A 46 -3.47 -7.26 -5.48
C MET A 46 -2.41 -7.60 -6.52
N LEU A 47 -1.17 -7.26 -6.24
CA LEU A 47 -0.06 -7.32 -7.19
C LEU A 47 0.91 -8.45 -6.80
N ARG A 48 1.21 -9.29 -7.77
CA ARG A 48 2.23 -10.34 -7.75
C ARG A 48 3.35 -9.98 -8.71
N ILE A 49 4.48 -10.67 -8.61
CA ILE A 49 5.68 -10.36 -9.42
C ILE A 49 5.44 -10.29 -10.93
N THR A 50 4.44 -11.01 -11.43
CA THR A 50 4.04 -11.05 -12.84
C THR A 50 3.10 -9.92 -13.28
N ASP A 51 2.55 -9.16 -12.34
CA ASP A 51 1.55 -8.14 -12.62
C ASP A 51 2.17 -6.82 -13.03
N LEU A 52 1.48 -6.12 -13.94
CA LEU A 52 1.89 -4.78 -14.35
C LEU A 52 1.83 -3.84 -13.14
N GLY A 53 2.89 -3.06 -12.93
CA GLY A 53 2.97 -2.13 -11.81
C GLY A 53 3.51 -2.74 -10.52
N TYR A 54 3.67 -4.07 -10.42
CA TYR A 54 4.27 -4.71 -9.23
C TYR A 54 5.65 -4.13 -8.92
N HIS A 55 6.53 -4.04 -9.92
CA HIS A 55 7.90 -3.57 -9.70
C HIS A 55 7.91 -2.14 -9.14
N SER A 56 7.12 -1.24 -9.74
CA SER A 56 6.96 0.12 -9.21
C SER A 56 6.37 0.14 -7.80
N ALA A 57 5.43 -0.76 -7.50
CA ALA A 57 4.82 -0.89 -6.18
C ALA A 57 5.70 -1.64 -5.18
N ALA A 58 6.77 -2.31 -5.58
CA ALA A 58 7.71 -3.01 -4.70
C ALA A 58 9.00 -2.21 -4.46
N THR A 59 9.35 -1.28 -5.36
CA THR A 59 10.54 -0.44 -5.23
C THR A 59 10.48 0.42 -3.97
N LEU A 60 11.57 0.36 -3.20
CA LEU A 60 11.77 1.19 -2.01
C LEU A 60 12.44 2.50 -2.40
N TRP A 61 12.30 3.52 -1.55
CA TRP A 61 12.96 4.81 -1.80
C TRP A 61 14.49 4.69 -1.71
N ASN A 62 15.00 3.93 -0.74
CA ASN A 62 16.43 3.66 -0.61
C ASN A 62 16.86 2.57 -1.61
N THR A 63 17.48 2.98 -2.71
CA THR A 63 17.92 2.07 -3.79
C THR A 63 19.03 1.09 -3.38
N ALA A 64 19.69 1.31 -2.24
CA ALA A 64 20.67 0.36 -1.71
C ALA A 64 20.03 -0.89 -1.10
N ILE A 65 18.71 -0.85 -0.81
CA ILE A 65 17.96 -1.95 -0.23
C ILE A 65 16.76 -2.25 -1.13
N GLN A 66 16.68 -3.48 -1.61
CA GLN A 66 15.50 -3.94 -2.35
C GLN A 66 15.01 -5.26 -1.78
N ILE A 67 13.73 -5.30 -1.48
CA ILE A 67 13.03 -6.48 -0.99
C ILE A 67 11.85 -6.72 -1.94
N TRP A 68 11.64 -7.96 -2.35
CA TRP A 68 10.58 -8.34 -3.29
C TRP A 68 9.48 -9.11 -2.54
N PRO A 69 8.35 -8.47 -2.18
CA PRO A 69 7.24 -9.14 -1.51
C PRO A 69 6.59 -10.20 -2.39
N SER A 70 6.14 -11.31 -1.83
CA SER A 70 5.38 -12.31 -2.58
C SER A 70 4.02 -11.79 -3.04
N LEU A 71 3.42 -10.88 -2.28
CA LEU A 71 2.12 -10.26 -2.56
C LEU A 71 2.08 -8.83 -2.02
N ILE A 72 1.57 -7.91 -2.83
CA ILE A 72 1.30 -6.53 -2.42
C ILE A 72 -0.21 -6.28 -2.51
N ILE A 73 -0.83 -5.92 -1.40
CA ILE A 73 -2.24 -5.55 -1.33
C ILE A 73 -2.34 -4.03 -1.24
N ARG A 74 -2.99 -3.40 -2.20
CA ARG A 74 -3.24 -1.95 -2.24
C ARG A 74 -4.74 -1.70 -2.03
N PRO A 75 -5.20 -1.54 -0.77
CA PRO A 75 -6.59 -1.24 -0.48
C PRO A 75 -6.97 0.15 -0.99
N ALA A 76 -8.15 0.29 -1.58
CA ALA A 76 -8.70 1.59 -1.99
C ALA A 76 -9.66 2.17 -0.94
N THR A 77 -10.19 1.31 -0.05
CA THR A 77 -11.15 1.69 0.98
C THR A 77 -10.72 1.20 2.36
N TYR A 78 -11.38 1.71 3.41
CA TYR A 78 -11.21 1.20 4.76
C TYR A 78 -11.67 -0.27 4.88
N ASP A 79 -12.75 -0.63 4.19
CA ASP A 79 -13.29 -1.99 4.20
C ASP A 79 -12.30 -2.99 3.60
N ASP A 80 -11.57 -2.60 2.54
CA ASP A 80 -10.47 -3.42 1.99
C ASP A 80 -9.38 -3.68 3.02
N VAL A 81 -9.02 -2.67 3.82
CA VAL A 81 -8.01 -2.80 4.88
C VAL A 81 -8.49 -3.81 5.92
N THR A 82 -9.71 -3.64 6.42
CA THR A 82 -10.28 -4.54 7.42
C THR A 82 -10.36 -5.97 6.89
N LEU A 83 -10.89 -6.15 5.68
CA LEU A 83 -11.03 -7.45 5.04
C LEU A 83 -9.68 -8.16 4.86
N ALA A 84 -8.69 -7.45 4.31
CA ALA A 84 -7.35 -8.01 4.10
C ALA A 84 -6.69 -8.38 5.45
N LEU A 85 -6.73 -7.49 6.44
CA LEU A 85 -6.13 -7.75 7.75
C LEU A 85 -6.82 -8.91 8.48
N SER A 86 -8.15 -8.98 8.46
CA SER A 86 -8.90 -10.09 9.07
C SER A 86 -8.54 -11.43 8.45
N MET A 87 -8.45 -11.49 7.11
CA MET A 87 -8.04 -12.71 6.41
C MET A 87 -6.61 -13.11 6.77
N LEU A 88 -5.65 -12.19 6.64
CA LEU A 88 -4.24 -12.46 6.94
C LEU A 88 -4.03 -12.90 8.39
N TYR A 89 -4.76 -12.27 9.33
CA TYR A 89 -4.75 -12.66 10.73
C TYR A 89 -5.30 -14.08 10.94
N SER A 90 -6.44 -14.41 10.33
CA SER A 90 -7.04 -15.76 10.44
C SER A 90 -6.14 -16.87 9.90
N LEU A 91 -5.29 -16.53 8.92
CA LEU A 91 -4.34 -17.44 8.29
C LEU A 91 -2.94 -17.39 8.91
N ASN A 92 -2.74 -16.61 9.99
CA ASN A 92 -1.44 -16.39 10.62
C ASN A 92 -0.33 -15.93 9.66
N ILE A 93 -0.69 -15.13 8.64
CA ILE A 93 0.26 -14.62 7.66
C ILE A 93 0.88 -13.33 8.19
N PRO A 94 2.21 -13.27 8.36
CA PRO A 94 2.88 -12.04 8.77
C PRO A 94 2.77 -10.99 7.67
N ILE A 95 2.52 -9.75 8.08
CA ILE A 95 2.32 -8.60 7.19
C ILE A 95 3.23 -7.44 7.56
N ARG A 96 3.63 -6.65 6.56
CA ARG A 96 4.17 -5.29 6.76
C ARG A 96 3.24 -4.26 6.12
N ILE A 97 3.13 -3.11 6.77
CA ILE A 97 2.41 -1.95 6.23
C ILE A 97 3.42 -1.00 5.60
N MET A 98 3.15 -0.60 4.37
CA MET A 98 3.97 0.29 3.58
C MET A 98 3.18 1.54 3.24
N GLY A 99 3.70 2.71 3.66
CA GLY A 99 3.22 4.01 3.21
C GLY A 99 4.16 4.59 2.16
N GLY A 100 4.80 5.73 2.47
CA GLY A 100 5.68 6.44 1.53
C GLY A 100 7.03 5.78 1.20
N ARG A 101 7.31 4.54 1.62
CA ARG A 101 8.52 3.77 1.23
C ARG A 101 9.89 4.36 1.65
N HIS A 102 9.89 5.38 2.50
CA HIS A 102 11.07 6.12 2.97
C HIS A 102 11.83 5.47 4.14
N SER A 103 11.59 4.19 4.43
CA SER A 103 12.33 3.51 5.50
C SER A 103 13.78 3.29 5.07
N TYR A 104 14.74 3.93 5.75
CA TYR A 104 16.16 3.79 5.43
C TYR A 104 16.67 2.35 5.52
N GLY A 105 16.15 1.56 6.46
CA GLY A 105 16.46 0.13 6.61
C GLY A 105 15.52 -0.80 5.85
N GLY A 106 14.58 -0.28 5.05
CA GLY A 106 13.59 -1.09 4.33
C GLY A 106 12.53 -1.76 5.20
N TYR A 107 12.32 -1.30 6.44
CA TYR A 107 11.42 -1.92 7.43
C TYR A 107 9.93 -1.88 7.06
N CYS A 108 9.56 -1.09 6.06
CA CYS A 108 8.20 -1.06 5.52
C CYS A 108 7.90 -2.23 4.58
N SER A 109 8.87 -3.10 4.28
CA SER A 109 8.72 -4.24 3.38
C SER A 109 9.30 -5.53 3.97
N HIS A 110 8.88 -6.68 3.43
CA HIS A 110 9.45 -8.01 3.67
C HIS A 110 9.13 -8.94 2.49
N GLN A 111 9.64 -10.18 2.51
CA GLN A 111 9.45 -11.17 1.43
C GLN A 111 8.03 -11.78 1.35
N GLY A 112 7.16 -11.52 2.34
CA GLY A 112 5.79 -12.04 2.38
C GLY A 112 4.77 -11.03 1.86
N VAL A 113 3.71 -10.80 2.65
CA VAL A 113 2.59 -9.92 2.27
C VAL A 113 2.83 -8.50 2.75
N VAL A 114 2.80 -7.55 1.81
CA VAL A 114 2.87 -6.12 2.13
C VAL A 114 1.51 -5.47 1.84
N LEU A 115 0.97 -4.75 2.81
CA LEU A 115 -0.18 -3.87 2.60
C LEU A 115 0.34 -2.46 2.31
N ASP A 116 0.20 -2.03 1.06
CA ASP A 116 0.63 -0.73 0.57
C ASP A 116 -0.55 0.26 0.57
N SER A 117 -0.51 1.24 1.48
CA SER A 117 -1.57 2.22 1.66
C SER A 117 -1.65 3.27 0.55
N ALA A 118 -0.81 3.22 -0.48
CA ALA A 118 -0.69 4.28 -1.49
C ALA A 118 -1.96 4.63 -2.30
N LEU A 119 -3.04 3.84 -2.24
CA LEU A 119 -4.34 4.22 -2.84
C LEU A 119 -5.27 4.94 -1.85
N LEU A 120 -4.97 4.90 -0.55
CA LEU A 120 -5.72 5.60 0.49
C LEU A 120 -5.26 7.06 0.57
N LYS A 121 -5.84 7.91 -0.29
CA LYS A 121 -5.40 9.29 -0.56
C LYS A 121 -6.34 10.40 -0.08
N LYS A 122 -7.42 10.07 0.64
CA LYS A 122 -8.39 11.06 1.11
C LYS A 122 -7.76 12.01 2.14
N ILE A 123 -8.00 13.31 1.94
CA ILE A 123 -7.69 14.40 2.88
C ILE A 123 -8.98 15.18 3.13
N GLU A 124 -9.35 15.36 4.39
CA GLU A 124 -10.50 16.16 4.81
C GLU A 124 -10.04 17.23 5.80
N ILE A 125 -10.45 18.48 5.58
CA ILE A 125 -10.10 19.61 6.45
C ILE A 125 -11.40 20.17 7.03
N ASP A 126 -11.49 20.19 8.35
CA ASP A 126 -12.52 20.92 9.08
C ASP A 126 -11.91 22.23 9.59
N TRP A 127 -12.20 23.32 8.89
CA TRP A 127 -11.73 24.66 9.23
C TRP A 127 -12.31 25.19 10.55
N LYS A 128 -13.48 24.69 10.98
CA LYS A 128 -14.09 25.14 12.24
C LYS A 128 -13.38 24.55 13.45
N SER A 129 -12.98 23.28 13.35
CA SER A 129 -12.25 22.58 14.42
C SER A 129 -10.73 22.57 14.20
N GLU A 130 -10.24 23.27 13.16
CA GLU A 130 -8.83 23.35 12.79
C GLU A 130 -8.15 21.97 12.66
N THR A 131 -8.92 20.99 12.17
CA THR A 131 -8.50 19.59 12.14
C THR A 131 -8.36 19.11 10.70
N ILE A 132 -7.25 18.43 10.41
CA ILE A 132 -7.02 17.73 9.14
C ILE A 132 -6.99 16.22 9.36
N THR A 133 -7.84 15.50 8.63
CA THR A 133 -7.91 14.04 8.61
C THR A 133 -7.30 13.54 7.32
N MET A 134 -6.29 12.68 7.41
CA MET A 134 -5.54 12.17 6.26
C MET A 134 -5.51 10.65 6.29
N GLN A 135 -5.72 10.05 5.12
CA GLN A 135 -5.55 8.62 4.95
C GLN A 135 -4.08 8.21 4.91
N ALA A 136 -3.83 6.92 5.16
CA ALA A 136 -2.50 6.39 5.39
C ALA A 136 -1.56 6.43 4.18
N GLY A 137 -2.08 6.63 2.97
CA GLY A 137 -1.30 6.72 1.74
C GLY A 137 -0.83 8.14 1.42
N VAL A 138 -1.32 9.15 2.13
CA VAL A 138 -1.03 10.56 1.86
C VAL A 138 0.47 10.86 2.06
N LEU A 139 1.05 11.59 1.12
CA LEU A 139 2.41 12.11 1.13
C LEU A 139 2.39 13.59 1.56
N TRP A 140 3.52 14.08 2.08
CA TRP A 140 3.58 15.45 2.61
C TRP A 140 3.32 16.54 1.56
N ASP A 141 3.68 16.33 0.30
CA ASP A 141 3.35 17.27 -0.78
C ASP A 141 1.85 17.42 -1.01
N GLU A 142 1.09 16.33 -0.95
CA GLU A 142 -0.38 16.33 -1.05
C GLU A 142 -1.01 17.10 0.12
N VAL A 143 -0.44 17.00 1.32
CA VAL A 143 -0.90 17.77 2.49
C VAL A 143 -0.66 19.26 2.29
N TYR A 144 0.55 19.64 1.86
CA TYR A 144 0.86 21.06 1.60
C TYR A 144 0.02 21.62 0.46
N ALA A 145 -0.24 20.83 -0.59
CA ALA A 145 -1.13 21.21 -1.68
C ALA A 145 -2.58 21.41 -1.18
N ALA A 146 -3.07 20.58 -0.28
CA ALA A 146 -4.41 20.70 0.30
C ALA A 146 -4.58 21.95 1.19
N LEU A 147 -3.50 22.42 1.83
CA LEU A 147 -3.49 23.64 2.64
C LEU A 147 -3.12 24.90 1.85
N ASN A 148 -2.65 24.76 0.61
CA ASN A 148 -2.19 25.87 -0.20
C ASN A 148 -3.32 26.90 -0.45
N GLY A 149 -3.03 28.18 -0.19
CA GLY A 149 -4.00 29.27 -0.30
C GLY A 149 -4.91 29.44 0.93
N SER A 150 -4.77 28.61 1.96
CA SER A 150 -5.37 28.85 3.27
C SER A 150 -4.45 29.68 4.18
N GLU A 151 -4.97 30.11 5.34
CA GLU A 151 -4.19 30.77 6.40
C GLU A 151 -3.47 29.77 7.34
N TYR A 152 -3.60 28.47 7.08
CA TYR A 152 -3.10 27.41 7.93
C TYR A 152 -1.75 26.86 7.45
N ALA A 153 -0.90 26.53 8.41
CA ALA A 153 0.34 25.80 8.21
C ALA A 153 0.33 24.52 9.06
N ILE A 154 0.97 23.46 8.55
CA ILE A 154 1.14 22.20 9.28
C ILE A 154 2.62 21.87 9.43
N VAL A 155 2.99 21.35 10.59
CA VAL A 155 4.36 20.91 10.86
C VAL A 155 4.55 19.51 10.29
N GLY A 156 5.08 19.42 9.07
CA GLY A 156 5.21 18.18 8.31
C GLY A 156 6.62 17.80 7.89
N GLY A 157 6.75 16.76 7.06
CA GLY A 157 8.03 16.35 6.49
C GLY A 157 8.54 17.34 5.44
N LEU A 158 9.85 17.58 5.42
CA LEU A 158 10.50 18.45 4.42
C LEU A 158 10.63 17.77 3.05
N CYS A 159 10.73 16.44 3.02
CA CYS A 159 10.82 15.68 1.78
C CYS A 159 9.39 15.43 1.22
N PRO A 160 9.06 15.96 0.02
CA PRO A 160 7.72 15.90 -0.57
C PRO A 160 7.13 14.48 -0.62
N THR A 161 7.94 13.49 -0.97
CA THR A 161 7.50 12.12 -1.21
C THR A 161 7.43 11.25 0.05
N VAL A 162 7.74 11.79 1.22
CA VAL A 162 7.61 11.07 2.49
C VAL A 162 6.14 10.89 2.83
N GLY A 163 5.76 9.66 3.20
CA GLY A 163 4.40 9.35 3.63
C GLY A 163 4.13 9.88 5.05
N VAL A 164 2.95 10.47 5.24
CA VAL A 164 2.54 11.09 6.50
C VAL A 164 2.58 10.10 7.66
N VAL A 165 2.03 8.89 7.48
CA VAL A 165 1.93 7.90 8.57
C VAL A 165 3.28 7.51 9.14
N GLY A 166 4.22 7.10 8.27
CA GLY A 166 5.54 6.64 8.73
C GLY A 166 6.35 7.76 9.39
N TYR A 167 6.23 8.98 8.87
CA TYR A 167 6.88 10.16 9.44
C TYR A 167 6.32 10.49 10.83
N THR A 168 4.99 10.60 10.95
CA THR A 168 4.32 10.99 12.19
C THR A 168 4.46 9.91 13.27
N SER A 169 4.32 8.63 12.92
CA SER A 169 4.51 7.53 13.89
C SER A 169 5.97 7.38 14.36
N GLY A 170 6.92 7.84 13.55
CA GLY A 170 8.35 7.83 13.87
C GLY A 170 8.83 9.06 14.65
N GLY A 171 7.94 10.02 14.95
CA GLY A 171 8.23 11.29 15.63
C GLY A 171 8.14 12.48 14.67
N GLY A 172 8.98 12.50 13.64
CA GLY A 172 9.04 13.58 12.65
C GLY A 172 9.92 14.77 13.09
N TYR A 173 10.70 15.31 12.15
CA TYR A 173 11.54 16.49 12.36
C TYR A 173 11.30 17.53 11.27
N ASN A 174 10.99 18.75 11.69
CA ASN A 174 10.75 19.89 10.82
C ASN A 174 11.49 21.13 11.36
N SER A 175 11.94 22.01 10.46
CA SER A 175 12.65 23.24 10.80
C SER A 175 11.84 24.22 11.64
N LEU A 176 10.51 24.16 11.61
CA LEU A 176 9.62 24.96 12.48
C LEU A 176 9.75 24.61 13.98
N PHE A 177 10.35 23.47 14.34
CA PHE A 177 10.70 23.15 15.72
C PHE A 177 11.99 23.85 16.19
N SER A 178 12.79 24.40 15.27
CA SER A 178 14.02 25.10 15.59
C SER A 178 13.73 26.58 15.80
N ARG A 179 13.96 27.08 17.01
CA ARG A 179 14.03 28.52 17.28
C ARG A 179 15.40 29.02 16.81
N SER A 180 15.49 29.52 15.58
CA SER A 180 16.58 30.42 15.18
C SER A 180 16.32 31.80 15.77
#